data_AF-I8VTX9-F1
#
_entry.id   AF-I8VTX9-F1
#
_cell.length_a   1.000
_cell.length_b   1.000
_cell.length_c   1.000
_cell.angle_alpha   90.00
_cell.angle_beta   90.00
_cell.angle_gamma   90.00
#
_symmetry.space_group_name_H-M   'P 1'
#
loop_
_entity.id
_entity.type
_entity.pdbx_description
1 polymer ?
#
loop_
_entity_poly.entity_id
_entity_poly.type
_entity_poly.pdbx_seq_one_letter_code
_entity_poly.pdbx_strand_id
1 'polypeptide(L)' 'MTGTLLFLGLGMQEVLFIALIVLLFFGGKKIPELMKGLGKGVKSFKEGMNGLEDDIDGKDKKGETKK' A
#
# COMPACT_ATOMS: atom_id res chain seq x y z
N MET A 1 18.77 22.60 -17.29
CA MET A 1 19.40 21.72 -16.29
C MET A 1 19.48 22.34 -14.88
N THR A 2 18.70 23.39 -14.59
CA THR A 2 18.58 23.99 -13.25
C THR A 2 17.26 23.62 -12.56
N GLY A 3 16.18 23.46 -13.34
CA GLY A 3 14.85 23.08 -12.81
C GLY A 3 14.78 21.68 -12.18
N THR A 4 15.57 20.72 -12.65
CA THR A 4 15.63 19.37 -12.05
C THR A 4 16.35 19.36 -10.70
N LEU A 5 17.38 20.19 -10.51
CA LEU A 5 18.07 20.32 -9.21
C LEU A 5 17.20 21.05 -8.17
N LEU A 6 16.40 22.04 -8.61
CA LEU A 6 15.38 22.65 -7.75
C LEU A 6 14.24 21.68 -7.44
N PHE A 7 13.78 20.86 -8.39
CA PHE A 7 12.73 19.89 -8.11
C PHE A 7 13.19 18.73 -7.20
N LEU A 8 14.42 18.23 -7.38
CA LEU A 8 15.00 17.20 -6.50
C LEU A 8 15.40 17.76 -5.12
N GLY A 9 15.89 18.99 -5.06
CA GLY A 9 16.32 19.64 -3.83
C GLY A 9 15.18 20.30 -3.05
N LEU A 10 14.28 21.01 -3.72
CA LEU A 10 13.14 21.68 -3.08
C LEU A 10 11.96 20.73 -2.88
N GLY A 11 11.63 19.87 -3.85
CA GLY A 11 10.50 18.94 -3.70
C GLY A 11 10.64 17.99 -2.51
N MET A 12 11.84 17.49 -2.25
CA MET A 12 12.12 16.69 -1.04
C MET A 12 12.00 17.54 0.24
N GLN A 13 12.47 18.79 0.21
CA GLN A 13 12.43 19.71 1.34
C GLN A 13 11.00 20.15 1.68
N GLU A 14 10.17 20.47 0.68
CA GLU A 14 8.75 20.80 0.85
C GLU A 14 7.98 19.60 1.40
N VAL A 15 8.19 18.39 0.86
CA VAL A 15 7.56 17.17 1.37
C VAL A 15 7.97 16.91 2.82
N LEU A 16 9.26 17.09 3.16
CA LEU A 16 9.73 16.94 4.53
C LEU A 16 9.08 17.97 5.46
N PHE A 17 8.91 19.21 5.01
CA PHE A 17 8.30 20.29 5.79
C PHE A 17 6.80 20.01 6.03
N ILE A 18 6.07 19.57 5.01
CA ILE A 18 4.66 19.15 5.14
C ILE A 18 4.55 17.94 6.07
N ALA A 19 5.41 16.94 5.90
CA ALA A 19 5.45 15.78 6.76
C ALA A 19 5.70 16.16 8.23
N LEU A 20 6.59 17.12 8.49
CA LEU A 20 6.87 17.62 9.84
C LEU A 20 5.64 18.31 10.46
N ILE A 21 4.94 19.15 9.69
CA ILE A 21 3.69 19.77 10.15
C ILE A 21 2.64 18.70 10.45
N VAL A 22 2.40 17.77 9.53
CA VAL A 22 1.46 16.66 9.75
C VAL A 22 1.85 15.84 10.99
N LEU A 23 3.14 15.61 11.20
CA LEU A 23 3.66 14.90 12.37
C LEU A 23 3.43 15.65 13.68
N LEU A 24 3.49 16.99 13.67
CA LEU A 24 3.18 17.83 14.83
C LEU A 24 1.68 17.81 15.16
N PHE A 25 0.82 17.89 14.14
CA PHE A 25 -0.65 17.90 14.33
C PHE A 25 -1.21 16.52 14.69
N PHE A 26 -0.79 15.47 13.99
CA PHE A 26 -1.29 14.10 14.20
C PHE A 26 -0.44 13.32 15.22
N GLY A 27 0.80 13.75 15.48
CA GLY A 27 1.74 13.02 16.33
C GLY A 27 2.42 11.84 15.60
N GLY A 28 3.66 11.54 15.97
CA GLY A 28 4.45 10.46 15.36
C GLY A 28 3.92 9.04 15.55
N LYS A 29 2.93 8.85 16.43
CA LYS A 29 2.32 7.54 16.68
C LYS A 29 1.09 7.26 15.82
N LYS A 30 0.37 8.29 15.34
CA LYS A 30 -0.89 8.11 14.58
C LYS A 30 -0.64 7.62 13.15
N ILE A 31 0.41 8.11 12.48
CA ILE A 31 0.75 7.70 11.11
C ILE A 31 1.04 6.17 11.04
N PRO A 32 1.92 5.59 11.89
CA PRO A 32 2.15 4.14 11.91
C PRO A 32 0.93 3.32 12.33
N GLU A 33 0.11 3.84 13.24
CA GLU A 33 -1.11 3.18 13.72
C GLU A 33 -2.15 3.06 12.58
N LEU A 34 -2.36 4.13 11.81
CA LEU A 34 -3.20 4.15 10.62
C LEU A 34 -2.66 3.25 9.52
N MET A 35 -1.35 3.28 9.25
CA MET A 35 -0.72 2.38 8.27
C MET A 35 -0.88 0.90 8.64
N LYS A 36 -0.75 0.54 9.93
CA LYS A 36 -0.99 -0.83 10.39
C LYS A 36 -2.45 -1.25 10.21
N GLY A 37 -3.40 -0.35 10.48
CA GLY A 37 -4.83 -0.59 10.26
C GLY A 37 -5.16 -0.79 8.78
N LEU A 38 -4.72 0.14 7.92
CA LEU A 38 -4.89 0.06 6.47
C LEU A 38 -4.21 -1.17 5.88
N GLY A 39 -2.97 -1.48 6.30
CA GLY A 39 -2.24 -2.65 5.82
C GLY A 39 -2.93 -3.97 6.13
N LYS A 40 -3.52 -4.09 7.32
CA LYS A 40 -4.37 -5.24 7.66
C LYS A 40 -5.63 -5.31 6.79
N GLY A 41 -6.31 -4.18 6.60
CA GLY A 41 -7.50 -4.10 5.74
C GLY A 41 -7.22 -4.48 4.30
N VAL A 42 -6.16 -3.92 3.70
CA VAL A 42 -5.73 -4.26 2.33
C VAL A 42 -5.32 -5.73 2.23
N LYS A 43 -4.64 -6.28 3.24
CA LYS A 43 -4.27 -7.70 3.26
C LYS A 43 -5.49 -8.61 3.27
N SER A 44 -6.43 -8.38 4.19
CA SER A 44 -7.68 -9.17 4.27
C SER A 44 -8.56 -9.00 3.03
N PHE A 45 -8.58 -7.80 2.44
CA PHE A 45 -9.28 -7.55 1.18
C PHE A 45 -8.68 -8.37 0.03
N LYS A 46 -7.35 -8.40 -0.07
CA LYS A 46 -6.64 -9.20 -1.08
C LYS A 46 -6.84 -10.70 -0.89
N GLU A 47 -6.79 -11.19 0.36
CA GLU A 47 -7.05 -12.60 0.68
C GLU A 47 -8.48 -13.02 0.33
N GLY A 48 -9.47 -12.17 0.61
CA GLY A 48 -10.86 -12.41 0.22
C GLY A 48 -11.07 -12.41 -1.30
N MET A 49 -10.46 -11.48 -2.03
CA MET A 49 -10.49 -11.46 -3.50
C MET A 49 -9.86 -12.71 -4.12
N ASN A 50 -8.67 -13.10 -3.66
CA ASN A 50 -7.98 -14.29 -4.18
C ASN A 50 -8.79 -15.58 -3.93
N GLY A 51 -9.43 -15.71 -2.75
CA GLY A 51 -10.30 -16.85 -2.46
C GLY A 51 -11.53 -16.90 -3.37
N LEU A 52 -12.09 -15.75 -3.72
CA LEU A 52 -13.18 -15.64 -4.70
C LEU A 52 -12.71 -15.96 -6.12
N GLU A 53 -11.51 -15.52 -6.52
CA GLU A 53 -10.90 -15.87 -7.80
C GLU A 53 -10.61 -17.38 -7.90
N ASP A 54 -10.11 -18.01 -6.84
CA ASP A 54 -9.90 -19.47 -6.79
C ASP A 54 -11.24 -20.25 -6.84
N ASP A 55 -12.30 -19.74 -6.22
CA ASP A 55 -13.65 -20.34 -6.28
C ASP A 55 -14.33 -20.15 -7.66
N ILE A 56 -13.98 -19.10 -8.40
CA ILE A 56 -14.51 -18.82 -9.75
C ILE A 56 -13.69 -19.55 -10.83
N ASP A 57 -12.36 -19.69 -10.68
CA ASP A 57 -11.47 -20.40 -11.61
C ASP A 57 -11.45 -21.93 -11.37
N GLY A 58 -11.93 -22.39 -10.21
CA GLY A 58 -12.00 -23.79 -9.78
C GLY A 58 -12.95 -24.72 -10.55
N LYS A 59 -13.57 -24.25 -11.65
CA LYS A 59 -14.37 -25.12 -12.54
C LYS A 59 -13.64 -25.70 -13.77
N ASP A 60 -12.36 -25.38 -14.00
CA ASP A 60 -11.66 -25.88 -15.21
C ASP A 60 -10.30 -26.58 -15.01
N LYS A 61 -9.85 -26.91 -13.79
CA LYS A 61 -8.62 -27.72 -13.58
C LYS A 61 -8.73 -28.84 -12.56
N LYS A 62 -9.77 -29.67 -12.69
CA LYS A 62 -9.80 -31.01 -12.07
C LYS A 62 -10.08 -32.10 -13.11
N GLY A 63 -9.20 -32.20 -14.09
CA GLY A 63 -9.11 -33.33 -15.00
C GLY A 63 -7.64 -33.67 -15.21
N GLU A 64 -7.32 -34.96 -15.09
CA GLU A 64 -6.03 -35.62 -15.34
C GLU A 64 -5.01 -35.63 -14.18
N THR A 65 -4.41 -36.75 -13.76
CA THR A 65 -4.65 -38.18 -13.97
C THR A 65 -3.88 -38.89 -12.85
N LYS A 66 -4.58 -39.71 -12.05
CA LYS A 66 -3.99 -40.89 -11.43
C LYS A 66 -3.76 -41.91 -12.56
N LYS A 67 -2.51 -42.22 -12.90
CA LYS A 67 -2.12 -43.55 -13.40
C LYS A 67 -0.61 -43.75 -13.26
#